data_AF-A0A534SEJ2-F1
#
_entry.id   AF-A0A534SEJ2-F1
#
_cell.length_a   1.000
_cell.length_b   1.000
_cell.length_c   1.000
_cell.angle_alpha   90.00
_cell.angle_beta   90.00
_cell.angle_gamma   90.00
#
_symmetry.space_group_name_H-M   'P 1'
#
loop_
_entity.id
_entity.type
_entity.pdbx_description
1 polymer ?
#
loop_
_entity_poly.entity_id
_entity_poly.type
_entity_poly.pdbx_seq_one_letter_code
_entity_poly.pdbx_strand_id
1 'polypeptide(L)'
;MVLPLVARHADIWNFFAPDDPAQVKEIIASFDALCEKVGRDPTEVEKQTTLHPKEIAGLPAKEVQSRVRGLAEVGVRHFVVSLPAPYDVAMLRTFAKEVMPALRDWKA
;
A
#
# COMPACT_ATOMS: atom_id res chain seq x y z
N MET A 1 12.76 15.83 6.22
CA MET A 1 13.12 15.94 7.66
C MET A 1 12.36 14.97 8.57
N VAL A 2 11.16 14.47 8.20
CA VAL A 2 10.39 13.56 9.08
C VAL A 2 10.78 12.08 9.00
N LEU A 3 11.31 11.59 7.86
CA LEU A 3 11.54 10.15 7.65
C LEU A 3 12.51 9.47 8.64
N PRO A 4 13.64 10.08 9.08
CA PRO A 4 14.48 9.45 10.09
C PRO A 4 13.80 9.26 11.45
N LEU A 5 12.86 10.14 11.81
CA LEU A 5 12.06 10.01 13.04
C LEU A 5 11.06 8.85 12.90
N VAL A 6 10.38 8.78 11.74
CA VAL A 6 9.48 7.67 11.41
C VAL A 6 10.23 6.33 11.44
N ALA A 7 11.39 6.25 10.78
CA ALA A 7 12.24 5.05 10.79
C ALA A 7 12.57 4.59 12.22
N ARG A 8 12.87 5.53 13.13
CA ARG A 8 13.22 5.21 14.52
C ARG A 8 12.04 4.80 15.39
N HIS A 9 10.83 5.33 15.15
CA HIS A 9 9.75 5.27 16.15
C HIS A 9 8.40 4.77 15.65
N ALA A 10 8.14 4.77 14.34
CA ALA A 10 6.81 4.43 13.83
C ALA A 10 6.61 2.92 13.80
N ASP A 11 5.42 2.46 14.19
CA ASP A 11 4.99 1.08 13.95
C ASP A 11 4.47 0.91 12.51
N ILE A 12 3.89 1.98 11.95
CA ILE A 12 3.34 2.00 10.59
C ILE A 12 3.83 3.26 9.88
N TRP A 13 4.35 3.11 8.67
CA TRP A 13 4.68 4.21 7.77
C TRP A 13 3.68 4.28 6.62
N ASN A 14 2.83 5.31 6.64
CA ASN A 14 1.97 5.67 5.52
C ASN A 14 2.77 6.47 4.48
N PHE A 15 2.75 6.01 3.24
CA PHE A 15 3.35 6.71 2.11
C PHE A 15 2.46 6.64 0.86
N PHE A 16 2.68 7.58 -0.06
CA PHE A 16 1.99 7.61 -1.34
C PHE A 16 2.76 6.77 -2.36
N ALA A 17 2.20 5.65 -2.76
CA ALA A 17 2.80 4.78 -3.77
C ALA A 17 2.58 5.36 -5.18
N PRO A 18 3.64 5.59 -5.97
CA PRO A 18 3.50 5.88 -7.40
C PRO A 18 2.81 4.75 -8.17
N ASP A 19 2.34 5.06 -9.37
CA ASP A 19 1.72 4.06 -10.26
C ASP A 19 2.76 3.01 -10.71
N ASP A 20 4.00 3.44 -10.95
CA ASP A 20 5.12 2.58 -11.36
C ASP A 20 5.69 1.76 -10.17
N PRO A 21 5.62 0.42 -10.21
CA PRO A 21 6.17 -0.45 -9.17
C PRO A 21 7.67 -0.28 -8.92
N ALA A 22 8.46 0.08 -9.94
CA ALA A 22 9.90 0.29 -9.78
C ALA A 22 10.18 1.48 -8.84
N GLN A 23 9.43 2.58 -9.01
CA GLN A 23 9.53 3.75 -8.13
C GLN A 23 9.04 3.44 -6.71
N VAL A 24 7.98 2.64 -6.55
CA VAL A 24 7.55 2.18 -5.22
C VAL A 24 8.68 1.43 -4.51
N LYS A 25 9.36 0.52 -5.22
CA LYS A 25 10.49 -0.24 -4.68
C LYS A 25 11.65 0.65 -4.27
N GLU A 26 12.00 1.66 -5.06
CA GLU A 26 13.06 2.62 -4.72
C GLU A 26 12.74 3.45 -3.48
N ILE A 27 11.48 3.88 -3.33
CA ILE A 27 11.00 4.62 -2.15
C ILE A 27 11.11 3.74 -0.90
N ILE A 28 10.66 2.49 -0.99
CA ILE A 28 10.72 1.53 0.12
C ILE A 28 12.17 1.24 0.49
N ALA A 29 13.04 0.96 -0.48
CA ALA A 29 14.46 0.70 -0.22
C ALA A 29 15.15 1.90 0.45
N SER A 30 14.80 3.12 0.04
CA SER A 30 15.31 4.35 0.65
C SER A 30 14.89 4.49 2.12
N PHE A 31 13.66 4.09 2.46
CA PHE A 31 13.18 4.09 3.84
C PHE A 31 13.83 2.97 4.67
N ASP A 32 13.96 1.77 4.10
CA ASP A 32 14.60 0.64 4.77
C ASP A 32 16.07 0.99 5.12
N ALA A 33 16.79 1.65 4.22
CA ALA A 33 18.14 2.17 4.51
C ALA A 33 18.18 3.20 5.66
N LEU A 34 17.09 3.96 5.87
CA LEU A 34 16.98 4.87 7.03
C LEU A 34 16.76 4.09 8.32
N CYS A 35 15.95 3.03 8.31
CA CYS A 35 15.77 2.12 9.45
C CYS A 35 17.10 1.47 9.85
N GLU A 36 17.83 0.93 8.88
CA GLU A 36 19.16 0.34 9.11
C GLU A 36 20.14 1.36 9.70
N LYS A 37 20.16 2.59 9.17
CA LYS A 37 21.02 3.67 9.67
C LYS A 37 20.73 4.06 11.13
N VAL A 38 19.50 3.86 11.61
CA VAL A 38 19.14 4.09 13.01
C VAL A 38 19.20 2.82 13.88
N GLY A 39 19.64 1.70 13.32
CA GLY A 39 19.82 0.42 14.01
C GLY A 39 18.51 -0.36 14.24
N ARG A 40 17.51 -0.17 13.37
CA ARG A 40 16.21 -0.84 13.46
C ARG A 40 15.99 -1.77 12.26
N ASP A 41 15.39 -2.94 12.50
CA ASP A 41 14.95 -3.83 11.43
C ASP A 41 13.79 -3.15 10.64
N PRO A 42 13.94 -2.95 9.31
CA PRO A 42 12.90 -2.31 8.51
C PRO A 42 11.56 -3.08 8.46
N THR A 43 11.56 -4.37 8.81
CA THR A 43 10.35 -5.20 8.86
C THR A 43 9.49 -4.94 10.10
N GLU A 44 10.04 -4.27 11.13
CA GLU A 44 9.28 -3.80 12.28
C GLU A 44 8.39 -2.59 11.97
N VAL A 45 8.57 -1.96 10.81
CA VAL A 45 7.71 -0.86 10.35
C VAL A 45 6.82 -1.35 9.23
N GLU A 46 5.53 -1.50 9.53
CA GLU A 46 4.53 -1.88 8.54
C GLU A 46 4.38 -0.77 7.49
N LYS A 47 4.46 -1.16 6.21
CA LYS A 47 4.32 -0.22 5.09
C LYS A 47 2.86 -0.16 4.66
N GLN A 48 2.30 1.03 4.71
CA GLN A 48 0.90 1.32 4.40
C GLN A 48 0.80 2.28 3.22
N THR A 49 -0.14 2.02 2.31
CA THR A 49 -0.52 2.98 1.29
C THR A 49 -2.03 3.08 1.11
N THR A 50 -2.47 4.12 0.40
CA THR A 50 -3.89 4.41 0.17
C THR A 50 -4.24 4.10 -1.28
N LEU A 51 -5.26 3.28 -1.49
CA LEU A 51 -5.88 3.09 -2.80
C LEU A 51 -6.95 4.16 -2.99
N HIS A 52 -6.83 4.95 -4.05
CA HIS A 52 -7.78 6.01 -4.38
C HIS A 52 -8.86 5.51 -5.35
N PRO A 53 -10.02 6.18 -5.44
CA PRO A 53 -11.09 5.79 -6.38
C PRO A 53 -10.61 5.66 -7.83
N LYS A 54 -9.65 6.48 -8.27
CA LYS A 54 -9.06 6.38 -9.63
C LYS A 54 -8.37 5.04 -9.91
N GLU A 55 -8.00 4.29 -8.87
CA GLU A 55 -7.33 2.98 -8.95
C GLU A 55 -8.32 1.80 -8.76
N ILE A 56 -9.61 2.08 -8.60
CA ILE A 56 -10.63 1.07 -8.29
C ILE A 56 -11.89 1.25 -9.15
N ALA A 57 -12.50 2.44 -9.12
CA ALA A 57 -13.81 2.69 -9.70
C ALA A 57 -13.80 2.51 -11.23
N GLY A 58 -14.68 1.64 -11.72
CA GLY A 58 -14.81 1.35 -13.15
C GLY A 58 -13.71 0.44 -13.73
N LEU A 59 -12.72 0.03 -12.94
CA LEU A 59 -11.67 -0.88 -13.39
C LEU A 59 -12.09 -2.35 -13.22
N PRO A 60 -11.64 -3.26 -14.10
CA PRO A 60 -11.83 -4.69 -13.91
C PRO A 60 -11.19 -5.18 -12.60
N ALA A 61 -11.88 -6.05 -11.86
CA ALA A 61 -11.39 -6.56 -10.57
C ALA A 61 -9.98 -7.17 -10.65
N LYS A 62 -9.64 -7.83 -11.76
CA LYS A 62 -8.30 -8.41 -11.99
C LYS A 62 -7.20 -7.35 -12.05
N GLU A 63 -7.49 -6.17 -12.58
CA GLU A 63 -6.52 -5.07 -12.67
C GLU A 63 -6.23 -4.50 -11.29
N VAL A 64 -7.28 -4.25 -10.49
CA VAL A 64 -7.16 -3.81 -9.09
C VAL A 64 -6.39 -4.86 -8.27
N GLN A 65 -6.70 -6.15 -8.44
CA GLN A 65 -5.96 -7.22 -7.77
C GLN A 65 -4.49 -7.24 -8.17
N SER A 66 -4.17 -7.08 -9.46
CA SER A 66 -2.79 -7.03 -9.96
C SER A 66 -2.00 -5.89 -9.32
N ARG A 67 -2.61 -4.70 -9.25
CA ARG A 67 -2.02 -3.53 -8.59
C ARG A 67 -1.72 -3.81 -7.12
N VAL A 68 -2.68 -4.36 -6.36
CA VAL A 68 -2.49 -4.67 -4.95
C VAL A 68 -1.40 -5.73 -4.74
N ARG A 69 -1.37 -6.78 -5.56
CA ARG A 69 -0.31 -7.80 -5.50
C ARG A 69 1.07 -7.21 -5.79
N GLY A 70 1.20 -6.40 -6.83
CA GLY A 70 2.48 -5.75 -7.16
C GLY A 70 2.99 -4.83 -6.05
N LEU A 71 2.10 -4.09 -5.39
CA LEU A 71 2.45 -3.30 -4.20
C LEU A 71 2.88 -4.17 -3.02
N ALA A 72 2.23 -5.31 -2.85
CA ALA A 72 2.53 -6.19 -1.74
C ALA A 72 3.79 -7.04 -1.97
N GLU A 73 4.15 -7.35 -3.21
CA GLU A 73 5.44 -7.96 -3.60
C GLU A 73 6.63 -7.08 -3.21
N VAL A 74 6.47 -5.75 -3.24
CA VAL A 74 7.50 -4.80 -2.81
C VAL A 74 7.42 -4.44 -1.33
N GLY A 75 6.55 -5.10 -0.56
CA GLY A 75 6.53 -5.03 0.91
C GLY A 75 5.39 -4.22 1.53
N VAL A 76 4.42 -3.70 0.76
CA VAL A 76 3.22 -3.06 1.32
C VAL A 76 2.30 -4.12 1.92
N ARG A 77 1.90 -3.95 3.19
CA ARG A 77 1.04 -4.92 3.89
C ARG A 77 -0.30 -4.35 4.31
N HIS A 78 -0.40 -3.02 4.43
CA HIS A 78 -1.62 -2.33 4.78
C HIS A 78 -2.15 -1.49 3.62
N PHE A 79 -3.44 -1.65 3.31
CA PHE A 79 -4.11 -0.87 2.28
C PHE A 79 -5.32 -0.16 2.87
N VAL A 80 -5.32 1.17 2.80
CA VAL A 80 -6.49 2.00 3.13
C VAL A 80 -7.23 2.30 1.84
N VAL A 81 -8.53 2.05 1.79
CA VAL A 81 -9.35 2.45 0.64
C VAL A 81 -9.92 3.84 0.91
N SER A 82 -9.54 4.82 0.09
CA SER A 82 -10.06 6.18 0.19
C SER A 82 -11.48 6.27 -0.36
N LEU A 83 -12.38 6.87 0.40
CA LEU A 83 -13.77 7.13 0.01
C LEU A 83 -14.12 8.61 0.21
N PRO A 84 -13.67 9.52 -0.67
CA PRO A 84 -14.08 10.92 -0.61
C PRO A 84 -15.56 11.09 -1.04
N ALA A 85 -16.15 12.23 -0.68
CA ALA A 85 -17.49 12.59 -1.15
C ALA A 85 -17.51 12.81 -2.69
N PRO A 86 -18.60 12.47 -3.40
CA PRO A 86 -19.83 11.86 -2.90
C PRO A 86 -19.66 10.35 -2.71
N TYR A 87 -19.70 9.89 -1.45
CA TYR A 87 -19.29 8.55 -1.03
C TYR A 87 -19.82 7.42 -1.94
N ASP A 88 -18.95 6.85 -2.76
CA ASP A 88 -19.32 5.77 -3.69
C ASP A 88 -19.38 4.41 -2.99
N VAL A 89 -20.53 4.15 -2.35
CA VAL A 89 -20.79 2.88 -1.67
C VAL A 89 -20.88 1.71 -2.66
N ALA A 90 -21.21 1.96 -3.93
CA ALA A 90 -21.28 0.91 -4.95
C ALA A 90 -19.86 0.40 -5.27
N MET A 91 -18.90 1.31 -5.47
CA MET A 91 -17.49 0.96 -5.63
C MET A 91 -16.98 0.11 -4.46
N LEU A 92 -17.28 0.49 -3.21
CA LEU A 92 -16.87 -0.31 -2.04
C LEU A 92 -17.49 -1.70 -2.01
N ARG A 93 -18.77 -1.82 -2.39
CA ARG A 93 -19.44 -3.13 -2.47
C ARG A 93 -18.81 -4.02 -3.54
N THR A 94 -18.49 -3.47 -4.70
CA THR A 94 -17.78 -4.19 -5.77
C THR A 94 -16.39 -4.61 -5.32
N PHE A 95 -15.62 -3.70 -4.71
CA PHE A 95 -14.30 -4.01 -4.16
C PHE A 95 -14.37 -5.16 -3.14
N ALA A 96 -15.31 -5.11 -2.20
CA ALA A 96 -15.49 -6.14 -1.19
C ALA A 96 -15.89 -7.51 -1.76
N LYS A 97 -16.69 -7.54 -2.83
CA LYS A 97 -17.20 -8.77 -3.43
C LYS A 97 -16.24 -9.39 -4.46
N GLU A 98 -15.59 -8.56 -5.26
CA GLU A 98 -14.87 -9.01 -6.46
C GLU A 98 -13.35 -8.89 -6.33
N VAL A 99 -12.84 -7.99 -5.49
CA VAL A 99 -11.40 -7.77 -5.32
C VAL A 99 -10.88 -8.47 -4.07
N MET A 100 -11.45 -8.16 -2.90
CA MET A 100 -10.94 -8.63 -1.61
C MET A 100 -10.78 -10.16 -1.48
N PRO A 101 -11.74 -11.01 -1.91
CA PRO A 101 -11.61 -12.45 -1.70
C PRO A 101 -10.34 -13.05 -2.33
N ALA A 102 -9.96 -12.59 -3.52
CA ALA A 102 -8.78 -13.07 -4.25
C ALA A 102 -7.44 -12.60 -3.66
N LEU A 103 -7.48 -11.73 -2.63
CA LEU A 103 -6.31 -11.21 -1.93
C LEU A 103 -6.15 -11.83 -0.53
N ARG A 104 -7.18 -12.49 0.02
CA ARG A 104 -7.14 -13.05 1.39
C ARG A 104 -6.16 -14.21 1.54
N ASP A 105 -6.09 -15.07 0.53
CA ASP A 105 -5.21 -16.25 0.54
C ASP A 105 -3.85 -15.95 -0.13
N TRP A 106 -3.62 -14.68 -0.50
CA TRP A 106 -2.41 -14.30 -1.20
C TRP A 106 -1.21 -14.33 -0.25
N LYS A 107 -0.21 -15.13 -0.64
CA LYS A 107 1.10 -15.19 0.01
C LYS A 107 2.11 -14.60 -0.96
N ALA A 108 2.83 -13.59 -0.49
CA ALA A 108 3.98 -13.01 -1.18
C ALA A 108 5.13 -14.02 -1.25
#